data_AF-A0A2G8RUH0-F1
#
_entry.id   AF-A0A2G8RUH0-F1
#
_cell.length_a   1.000
_cell.length_b   1.000
_cell.length_c   1.000
_cell.angle_alpha   90.00
_cell.angle_beta   90.00
_cell.angle_gamma   90.00
#
_symmetry.space_group_name_H-M   'P 1'
#
loop_
_entity.id
_entity.type
_entity.pdbx_description
1 polymer ?
#
loop_
_entity_poly.entity_id
_entity_poly.type
_entity_poly.pdbx_seq_one_letter_code
_entity_poly.pdbx_strand_id
1 'polypeptide(L)'
;MQPAQRQPSQQQAPVKIYNAVYSSVQVYECMVRGIAVMRRRADSYVNATQILKVAGVDKGRRTKILEKEILPGKHEIVQGGYGKYQGTW
;
A
#
# COMPACT_ATOMS: atom_id res chain seq x y z
N MET A 1 27.55 33.08 2.11
CA MET A 1 26.20 32.51 1.87
C MET A 1 26.26 31.67 0.59
N GLN A 2 26.50 30.36 0.69
CA GLN A 2 26.46 29.48 -0.49
C GLN A 2 25.00 29.09 -0.80
N PRO A 3 24.57 29.08 -2.07
CA PRO A 3 23.23 28.66 -2.43
C PRO A 3 23.11 27.13 -2.27
N ALA A 4 22.05 26.70 -1.58
CA ALA A 4 21.71 25.29 -1.44
C ALA A 4 21.44 24.68 -2.83
N GLN A 5 22.30 23.74 -3.25
CA GLN A 5 22.12 22.98 -4.48
C GLN A 5 20.87 22.10 -4.33
N ARG A 6 19.81 22.42 -5.11
CA ARG A 6 18.63 21.54 -5.25
C ARG A 6 19.09 20.24 -5.89
N GLN A 7 19.01 19.14 -5.15
CA GLN A 7 19.26 17.81 -5.71
C GLN A 7 18.30 17.57 -6.88
N PRO A 8 18.78 17.03 -8.01
CA PRO A 8 17.92 16.69 -9.13
C PRO A 8 16.89 15.67 -8.66
N SER A 9 15.61 15.99 -8.89
CA SER A 9 14.50 15.07 -8.71
C SER A 9 14.83 13.77 -9.45
N GLN A 10 15.15 12.70 -8.71
CA GLN A 10 15.29 11.37 -9.28
C GLN A 10 14.02 11.08 -10.09
N GLN A 11 14.15 11.02 -11.41
CA GLN A 11 13.07 10.61 -12.29
C GLN A 11 12.66 9.20 -11.87
N GLN A 12 11.56 9.11 -11.13
CA GLN A 12 10.99 7.83 -10.76
C GLN A 12 10.61 7.13 -12.05
N ALA A 13 11.25 5.99 -12.31
CA ALA A 13 10.89 5.12 -13.42
C ALA A 13 9.36 4.92 -13.43
N PRO A 14 8.73 4.87 -14.62
CA PRO A 14 7.29 4.75 -14.74
C PRO A 14 6.78 3.57 -13.91
N VAL A 15 5.73 3.81 -13.11
CA VAL A 15 5.14 2.80 -12.23
C VAL A 15 4.59 1.66 -13.09
N LYS A 16 5.16 0.47 -12.92
CA LYS A 16 4.69 -0.75 -13.59
C LYS A 16 3.58 -1.39 -12.76
N ILE A 17 2.50 -1.76 -13.44
CA ILE A 17 1.37 -2.49 -12.86
C ILE A 17 1.39 -3.91 -13.41
N TYR A 18 1.30 -4.89 -12.51
CA TYR A 18 1.32 -6.31 -12.82
C TYR A 18 0.00 -6.96 -12.44
N ASN A 19 -0.40 -7.98 -13.21
CA ASN A 19 -1.45 -8.90 -12.79
C ASN A 19 -0.83 -9.98 -11.90
N ALA A 20 -1.41 -10.21 -10.72
CA ALA A 20 -0.96 -11.25 -9.80
C ALA A 20 -2.15 -12.00 -9.18
N VAL A 21 -1.89 -13.19 -8.66
CA VAL A 21 -2.88 -13.99 -7.92
C VAL A 21 -2.29 -14.39 -6.58
N TYR A 22 -2.97 -14.03 -5.50
CA TYR A 22 -2.59 -14.38 -4.13
C TYR A 22 -3.75 -15.07 -3.43
N SER A 23 -3.53 -16.29 -2.94
CA SER A 23 -4.59 -17.09 -2.28
C SER A 23 -5.87 -17.16 -3.12
N SER A 24 -5.72 -17.42 -4.42
CA SER A 24 -6.81 -17.44 -5.42
C SER A 24 -7.52 -16.10 -5.68
N VAL A 25 -7.05 -15.00 -5.08
CA VAL A 25 -7.58 -13.65 -5.34
C VAL A 25 -6.74 -12.95 -6.40
N GLN A 26 -7.39 -12.49 -7.47
CA GLN A 26 -6.72 -11.73 -8.53
C GLN A 26 -6.57 -10.26 -8.13
N VAL A 27 -5.36 -9.73 -8.26
CA VAL A 27 -5.02 -8.34 -7.93
C VAL A 27 -4.23 -7.68 -9.06
N TYR A 28 -4.35 -6.36 -9.14
CA TYR A 28 -3.35 -5.50 -9.73
C TYR A 28 -2.33 -5.13 -8.65
N GLU A 29 -1.05 -5.36 -8.90
CA GLU A 29 0.05 -5.01 -8.00
C GLU A 29 0.96 -3.97 -8.66
N CYS A 30 1.38 -2.97 -7.89
CA CYS A 30 2.47 -2.08 -8.29
C CYS A 30 3.43 -1.83 -7.13
N MET A 31 4.68 -1.53 -7.48
CA MET A 31 5.71 -1.16 -6.51
C MET A 31 5.77 0.36 -6.41
N VAL A 32 5.52 0.90 -5.21
CA VAL A 32 5.59 2.32 -4.92
C VAL A 32 6.57 2.53 -3.77
N ARG A 33 7.67 3.25 -4.02
CA ARG A 33 8.74 3.47 -3.01
C ARG A 33 9.22 2.17 -2.35
N GLY A 34 9.35 1.10 -3.14
CA GLY A 34 9.78 -0.23 -2.65
C GLY A 34 8.71 -1.02 -1.88
N ILE A 35 7.47 -0.53 -1.82
CA ILE A 35 6.35 -1.19 -1.14
C ILE A 35 5.32 -1.65 -2.18
N ALA A 36 4.89 -2.90 -2.08
CA ALA A 36 3.82 -3.43 -2.90
C ALA A 36 2.48 -2.80 -2.50
N VAL A 37 1.75 -2.28 -3.49
CA VAL A 37 0.37 -1.79 -3.36
C VAL A 37 -0.51 -2.64 -4.25
N MET A 38 -1.62 -3.13 -3.70
CA MET A 38 -2.51 -4.08 -4.36
C MET A 38 -3.94 -3.56 -4.41
N ARG A 39 -4.59 -3.81 -5.55
CA ARG A 39 -6.03 -3.60 -5.76
C ARG A 39 -6.68 -4.89 -6.24
N ARG A 40 -7.75 -5.33 -5.60
CA ARG A 40 -8.52 -6.50 -6.04
C ARG A 40 -9.28 -6.22 -7.34
N ARG A 41 -9.30 -7.21 -8.23
CA ARG A 41 -10.03 -7.10 -9.52
C ARG A 41 -11.54 -7.20 -9.36
N ALA A 42 -12.01 -8.00 -8.40
CA ALA A 42 -13.43 -8.34 -8.25
C ALA A 42 -14.28 -7.17 -7.72
N ASP A 43 -13.76 -6.44 -6.73
CA ASP A 43 -14.51 -5.44 -5.95
C ASP A 43 -13.81 -4.08 -5.89
N SER A 44 -12.64 -3.94 -6.52
CA SER A 44 -11.82 -2.73 -6.53
C SER A 44 -11.26 -2.30 -5.17
N TYR A 45 -11.29 -3.15 -4.14
CA TYR A 45 -10.71 -2.81 -2.84
C TYR A 45 -9.20 -2.64 -2.95
N VAL A 46 -8.65 -1.76 -2.12
CA VAL A 46 -7.22 -1.45 -2.08
C VAL A 46 -6.73 -1.66 -0.67
N ASN A 47 -5.56 -2.30 -0.52
CA ASN A 47 -5.02 -2.56 0.81
C ASN A 47 -4.56 -1.27 1.50
N ALA A 48 -5.36 -0.76 2.42
CA ALA A 48 -5.11 0.45 3.18
C ALA A 48 -3.81 0.37 4.01
N THR A 49 -3.45 -0.82 4.49
CA THR A 49 -2.19 -1.01 5.24
C THR A 49 -0.97 -0.72 4.38
N GLN A 50 -1.00 -1.12 3.10
CA GLN A 50 0.07 -0.84 2.14
C GLN A 50 0.16 0.66 1.80
N ILE A 51 -0.98 1.33 1.64
CA ILE A 51 -1.04 2.80 1.42
C ILE A 51 -0.36 3.53 2.58
N LEU A 52 -0.70 3.18 3.82
CA LEU A 52 -0.10 3.80 5.00
C LEU A 52 1.40 3.51 5.13
N LYS A 53 1.87 2.34 4.69
CA LYS A 53 3.31 2.05 4.58
C LYS A 53 3.98 2.97 3.55
N VAL A 54 3.38 3.16 2.38
CA VAL A 54 3.91 4.06 1.34
C VAL A 54 4.00 5.51 1.83
N ALA A 55 3.05 5.92 2.68
CA ALA A 55 3.05 7.22 3.34
C ALA A 55 4.11 7.36 4.45
N GLY A 56 4.85 6.30 4.79
CA GLY A 56 5.90 6.34 5.81
C GLY A 56 5.38 6.35 7.25
N VAL A 57 4.09 6.02 7.47
CA VAL A 57 3.51 5.96 8.81
C VAL A 57 4.09 4.76 9.56
N ASP A 58 4.57 4.94 10.79
CA ASP A 58 5.12 3.87 11.62
C ASP A 58 4.06 2.85 12.06
N LYS A 59 4.49 1.66 12.52
CA LYS A 59 3.58 0.55 12.84
C LYS A 59 2.51 0.92 13.87
N GLY A 60 2.88 1.59 14.97
CA GLY A 60 1.94 1.92 16.04
C GLY A 60 0.90 2.93 15.59
N ARG A 61 1.32 3.95 14.83
CA ARG A 61 0.41 4.96 14.28
C ARG A 61 -0.50 4.39 13.18
N ARG A 62 -0.02 3.46 12.34
CA ARG A 62 -0.86 2.77 11.36
C ARG A 62 -2.03 2.04 12.03
N THR A 63 -1.76 1.28 13.10
CA THR A 63 -2.81 0.56 13.85
C THR A 63 -3.88 1.53 14.34
N LYS A 64 -3.48 2.64 14.97
CA LYS A 64 -4.44 3.65 15.46
C LYS A 64 -5.29 4.28 14.34
N ILE A 65 -4.68 4.57 13.18
CA ILE A 65 -5.41 5.12 12.03
C ILE A 65 -6.43 4.11 11.50
N LEU A 66 -6.02 2.84 11.33
CA LEU A 66 -6.93 1.80 10.85
C LEU A 66 -8.12 1.65 11.81
N GLU A 67 -7.85 1.51 13.12
CA GLU A 67 -8.88 1.33 14.15
C GLU A 67 -9.86 2.49 14.23
N LYS A 68 -9.38 3.74 14.14
CA LYS A 68 -10.22 4.92 14.33
C LYS A 68 -10.93 5.37 13.05
N GLU A 69 -10.26 5.29 11.91
CA GLU A 69 -10.71 5.95 10.67
C GLU A 69 -11.21 4.96 9.61
N ILE A 70 -10.80 3.68 9.64
CA ILE A 70 -11.17 2.67 8.63
C ILE A 70 -12.13 1.63 9.17
N LEU A 71 -11.85 1.03 10.34
CA LEU A 71 -12.67 -0.05 10.90
C LEU A 71 -14.14 0.32 11.18
N PRO A 72 -14.51 1.58 11.49
CA PRO A 72 -15.92 1.95 11.59
C PRO A 72 -16.69 1.89 10.26
N GLY A 73 -15.97 1.94 9.13
CA GLY A 73 -16.53 1.91 7.78
C GLY A 73 -16.51 0.51 7.14
N LYS A 74 -16.78 0.46 5.83
CA LYS A 74 -16.72 -0.77 5.05
C LYS A 74 -15.26 -1.18 4.84
N HIS A 75 -14.89 -2.36 5.34
CA HIS A 75 -13.53 -2.87 5.27
C HIS A 75 -13.52 -4.41 5.36
N GLU A 76 -12.38 -5.02 5.07
CA GLU A 76 -12.10 -6.43 5.29
C GLU A 76 -10.72 -6.58 5.93
N ILE A 77 -10.62 -7.32 7.02
CA ILE A 77 -9.33 -7.63 7.65
C ILE A 77 -8.87 -9.01 7.16
N VAL A 78 -7.77 -9.04 6.41
CA VAL A 78 -7.12 -10.28 5.99
C VAL A 78 -5.92 -10.56 6.90
N GLN A 79 -6.07 -11.57 7.75
CA GLN A 79 -5.02 -12.12 8.61
C GLN A 79 -4.76 -13.58 8.21
N GLY A 80 -3.50 -13.93 7.90
CA GLY A 80 -3.13 -15.27 7.41
C GLY A 80 -2.88 -15.34 5.89
N GLY A 81 -2.35 -16.47 5.42
CA GLY A 81 -1.95 -16.66 4.02
C GLY A 81 -0.67 -15.90 3.63
N TYR A 82 -0.52 -15.58 2.33
CA TYR A 82 0.69 -14.93 1.80
C TYR A 82 0.91 -13.54 2.40
N GLY A 83 2.07 -13.33 3.03
CA GLY A 83 2.32 -12.17 3.89
C GLY A 83 2.19 -10.79 3.22
N LYS A 84 2.43 -10.66 1.91
CA LYS A 84 2.26 -9.36 1.22
C LYS A 84 0.79 -8.97 1.01
N TYR A 85 -0.11 -9.96 0.92
CA TYR A 85 -1.54 -9.74 0.67
C TYR A 85 -2.31 -9.37 1.97
N GLN A 86 -1.75 -9.71 3.13
CA GLN A 86 -2.33 -9.40 4.43
C GLN A 86 -2.48 -7.90 4.67
N GLY A 87 -3.50 -7.53 5.45
CA GLY A 87 -3.80 -6.14 5.82
C GLY A 87 -5.29 -5.85 5.85
N THR A 88 -5.62 -4.60 6.12
CA THR A 88 -6.96 -4.06 5.98
C THR A 88 -7.20 -3.64 4.53
N TRP A 89 -8.27 -4.15 3.93
CA TRP A 89 -8.75 -3.88 2.58
C TRP A 89 -10.04 -3.07 2.61
#